data_AF-A0A2S8RAR4-F1
#
_entry.id   AF-A0A2S8RAR4-F1
#
_cell.length_a   1.000
_cell.length_b   1.000
_cell.length_c   1.000
_cell.angle_alpha   90.00
_cell.angle_beta   90.00
_cell.angle_gamma   90.00
#
_symmetry.space_group_name_H-M   'P 1'
#
loop_
_entity.id
_entity.type
_entity.pdbx_description
1 polymer ?
#
loop_
_entity_poly.entity_id
_entity_poly.type
_entity_poly.pdbx_seq_one_letter_code
_entity_poly.pdbx_strand_id
1 'polypeptide(L)'
;MTKYILVVLFICVFVLTLGCENQENTDCLQNIPLDSSGEYLGFSDVPDLIYYSVEDAKEDGCFVIYHTEVLENYNVWENFVNKSIKKENSYIRIVYPSLDKNSAESVLDLYYLDGHYYLFDFNAQDKNSELYSHLLILSANSDNPNIGQRFIVLSNDKSLTFETLKNKIYSSKAEFSDSVESAKAKKNYRIIMWDLKQN
;
A
#
# COMPACT_ATOMS: atom_id res chain seq x y z
N MET A 1 60.44 2.13 18.33
CA MET A 1 59.55 1.52 17.32
C MET A 1 58.09 1.35 17.79
N THR A 2 57.79 1.54 19.08
CA THR A 2 56.44 1.40 19.67
C THR A 2 55.58 2.67 19.62
N LYS A 3 56.16 3.86 19.40
CA LYS A 3 55.42 5.12 19.36
C LYS A 3 54.64 5.36 18.04
N TYR A 4 55.05 4.74 16.95
CA TYR A 4 54.37 4.90 15.64
C TYR A 4 53.21 3.94 15.45
N ILE A 5 53.19 2.80 16.15
CA ILE A 5 52.11 1.80 16.07
C ILE A 5 50.82 2.34 16.71
N LEU A 6 50.94 3.10 17.80
CA LEU A 6 49.80 3.69 18.51
C LEU A 6 49.09 4.80 17.72
N VAL A 7 49.83 5.51 16.85
CA VAL A 7 49.27 6.59 16.02
C VAL A 7 48.55 6.03 14.79
N VAL A 8 49.03 4.94 14.19
CA VAL A 8 48.37 4.29 13.05
C VAL A 8 47.06 3.60 13.47
N LEU A 9 47.02 3.01 14.67
CA LEU A 9 45.81 2.37 15.20
C LEU A 9 44.68 3.36 15.48
N PHE A 10 45.00 4.61 15.86
CA PHE A 10 43.99 5.65 16.09
C PHE A 10 43.37 6.20 14.79
N ILE A 11 44.13 6.20 13.69
CA ILE A 11 43.66 6.68 12.39
C ILE A 11 42.72 5.63 11.75
N CYS A 12 42.97 4.33 11.94
CA CYS A 12 42.08 3.28 11.42
C CYS A 12 40.70 3.25 12.11
N VAL A 13 40.58 3.68 13.37
CA VAL A 13 39.30 3.71 14.09
C VAL A 13 38.45 4.93 13.69
N PHE A 14 39.07 6.04 13.27
CA PHE A 14 38.36 7.24 12.83
C PHE A 14 37.75 7.15 11.41
N VAL A 15 38.26 6.25 10.56
CA VAL A 15 37.71 6.03 9.21
C VAL A 15 36.47 5.13 9.22
N LEU A 16 36.20 4.42 10.32
CA LEU A 16 35.01 3.56 10.46
C LEU A 16 33.76 4.28 10.96
N THR A 17 33.85 5.56 11.34
CA THR A 17 32.69 6.36 11.80
C THR A 17 32.21 7.39 10.78
N LEU A 18 32.76 7.37 9.55
CA LEU A 18 32.28 8.17 8.41
C LEU A 18 31.47 7.33 7.42
N GLY A 19 30.79 6.30 7.91
CA GLY A 19 29.59 5.81 7.25
C GLY A 19 28.45 6.74 7.60
N CYS A 20 28.21 7.76 6.78
CA CYS A 20 26.89 8.38 6.70
C CYS A 20 25.94 7.30 6.18
N GLU A 21 25.39 6.51 7.10
CA GLU A 21 24.12 5.85 6.87
C GLU A 21 23.13 6.99 6.63
N ASN A 22 22.62 7.08 5.41
CA ASN A 22 21.45 7.89 5.12
C ASN A 22 20.33 7.31 5.99
N GLN A 23 20.19 7.86 7.18
CA GLN A 23 19.07 7.63 8.07
C GLN A 23 17.88 8.33 7.41
N GLU A 24 17.31 7.66 6.40
CA GLU A 24 15.96 7.96 5.96
C GLU A 24 15.08 7.87 7.19
N ASN A 25 14.55 9.04 7.58
CA ASN A 25 13.62 9.30 8.67
C ASN A 25 12.79 8.07 9.07
N THR A 26 13.31 7.30 10.01
CA THR A 26 12.60 6.14 10.59
C THR A 26 11.58 6.59 11.63
N ASP A 27 11.56 7.88 11.99
CA ASP A 27 10.60 8.48 12.93
C ASP A 27 9.22 8.75 12.33
N CYS A 28 9.09 8.94 11.00
CA CYS A 28 7.79 9.11 10.35
C CYS A 28 6.95 7.82 10.30
N LEU A 29 7.57 6.66 10.59
CA LEU A 29 6.93 5.34 10.51
C LEU A 29 6.37 4.83 11.85
N GLN A 30 6.52 5.60 12.94
CA GLN A 30 6.09 5.15 14.27
C GLN A 30 4.64 5.50 14.62
N ASN A 31 4.00 6.47 13.95
CA ASN A 31 2.62 6.84 14.24
C ASN A 31 1.87 7.20 12.96
N ILE A 32 0.61 6.78 12.88
CA ILE A 32 -0.34 7.28 11.90
C ILE A 32 -0.49 8.79 12.12
N PRO A 33 -0.35 9.64 11.08
CA PRO A 33 -0.50 11.08 11.23
C PRO A 33 -1.95 11.44 11.54
N LEU A 34 -2.21 11.83 12.79
CA LEU A 34 -3.51 12.27 13.28
C LEU A 34 -3.42 13.72 13.78
N ASP A 35 -4.51 14.47 13.66
CA ASP A 35 -4.64 15.80 14.25
C ASP A 35 -4.95 15.74 15.75
N SER A 36 -5.12 16.91 16.38
CA SER A 36 -5.45 16.99 17.81
C SER A 36 -6.82 16.42 18.18
N SER A 37 -7.72 16.23 17.21
CA SER A 37 -9.03 15.62 17.40
C SER A 37 -9.05 14.12 17.10
N GLY A 38 -7.94 13.58 16.56
CA GLY A 38 -7.81 12.18 16.15
C GLY A 38 -8.16 11.92 14.69
N GLU A 39 -8.34 12.96 13.87
CA GLU A 39 -8.63 12.84 12.44
C GLU A 39 -7.36 12.61 11.63
N TYR A 40 -7.45 11.77 10.59
CA TYR A 40 -6.31 11.44 9.74
C TYR A 40 -5.82 12.61 8.90
N LEU A 41 -4.54 12.96 9.04
CA LEU A 41 -3.88 14.07 8.35
C LEU A 41 -3.02 13.65 7.16
N GLY A 42 -2.90 12.35 6.89
CA GLY A 42 -1.96 11.87 5.88
C GLY A 42 -2.21 12.43 4.49
N PHE A 43 -3.45 12.79 4.14
CA PHE A 43 -3.79 13.38 2.84
C PHE A 43 -3.67 14.91 2.76
N SER A 44 -3.17 15.58 3.80
CA SER A 44 -3.06 17.05 3.81
C SER A 44 -2.08 17.62 2.78
N ASP A 45 -1.17 16.78 2.29
CA ASP A 45 -0.20 17.07 1.24
C ASP A 45 -0.70 16.74 -0.17
N VAL A 46 -1.79 15.99 -0.29
CA VAL A 46 -2.38 15.60 -1.59
C VAL A 46 -3.23 16.76 -2.11
N PRO A 47 -2.92 17.35 -3.29
CA PRO A 47 -3.75 18.38 -3.89
C PRO A 47 -5.12 17.80 -4.32
N ASP A 48 -6.04 18.66 -4.74
CA ASP A 48 -7.31 18.17 -5.30
C ASP A 48 -7.04 17.16 -6.41
N LEU A 49 -7.70 16.00 -6.37
CA LEU A 49 -7.37 14.85 -7.23
C LEU A 49 -7.41 15.18 -8.73
N ILE A 50 -8.27 16.12 -9.14
CA ILE A 50 -8.35 16.62 -10.52
C ILE A 50 -7.04 17.28 -11.01
N TYR A 51 -6.19 17.74 -10.10
CA TYR A 51 -4.89 18.34 -10.37
C TYR A 51 -3.70 17.44 -9.99
N TYR A 52 -3.94 16.30 -9.34
CA TYR A 52 -2.88 15.40 -8.92
C TYR A 52 -2.57 14.40 -10.04
N SER A 53 -1.47 14.59 -10.77
CA SER A 53 -1.15 13.77 -11.93
C SER A 53 -0.40 12.49 -11.57
N VAL A 54 -0.26 11.58 -12.55
CA VAL A 54 0.59 10.40 -12.41
C VAL A 54 2.07 10.77 -12.20
N GLU A 55 2.54 11.84 -12.85
CA GLU A 55 3.94 12.28 -12.68
C GLU A 55 4.16 12.88 -11.29
N ASP A 56 3.22 13.68 -10.77
CA ASP A 56 3.30 14.19 -9.39
C ASP A 56 3.34 13.02 -8.40
N ALA A 57 2.44 12.05 -8.56
CA ALA A 57 2.39 10.87 -7.70
C ALA A 57 3.70 10.05 -7.75
N LYS A 58 4.33 9.97 -8.91
CA LYS A 58 5.62 9.30 -9.08
C LYS A 58 6.75 10.07 -8.40
N GLU A 59 6.80 11.39 -8.56
CA GLU A 59 7.77 12.26 -7.90
C GLU A 59 7.63 12.20 -6.37
N ASP A 60 6.40 12.08 -5.87
CA ASP A 60 6.08 11.86 -4.45
C ASP A 60 6.41 10.44 -3.95
N GLY A 61 6.91 9.56 -4.83
CA GLY A 61 7.28 8.19 -4.46
C GLY A 61 6.09 7.25 -4.24
N CYS A 62 4.90 7.62 -4.71
CA CYS A 62 3.70 6.80 -4.59
C CYS A 62 3.76 5.60 -5.53
N PHE A 63 3.13 4.49 -5.13
CA PHE A 63 2.88 3.38 -6.04
C PHE A 63 1.66 3.70 -6.91
N VAL A 64 1.86 3.82 -8.22
CA VAL A 64 0.80 4.17 -9.17
C VAL A 64 0.37 2.95 -9.95
N ILE A 65 -0.93 2.64 -9.89
CA ILE A 65 -1.50 1.47 -10.55
C ILE A 65 -2.84 1.78 -11.19
N TYR A 66 -2.99 1.32 -12.43
CA TYR A 66 -4.26 1.35 -13.14
C TYR A 66 -4.73 -0.07 -13.44
N HIS A 67 -5.82 -0.49 -12.80
CA HIS A 67 -6.26 -1.90 -12.76
C HIS A 67 -5.15 -2.84 -12.26
N THR A 68 -4.39 -3.46 -13.17
CA THR A 68 -3.21 -4.29 -12.87
C THR A 68 -1.93 -3.86 -13.53
N GLU A 69 -2.02 -2.82 -14.36
CA GLU A 69 -0.88 -2.19 -14.97
C GLU A 69 -0.22 -1.31 -13.91
N VAL A 70 0.95 -1.74 -13.46
CA VAL A 70 1.82 -0.88 -12.66
C VAL A 70 2.35 0.20 -13.59
N LEU A 71 2.03 1.45 -13.29
CA LEU A 71 2.51 2.58 -14.06
C LEU A 71 3.85 3.06 -13.52
N GLU A 72 3.96 3.22 -12.20
CA GLU A 72 5.15 3.83 -11.58
C GLU A 72 5.49 3.17 -10.22
N ASN A 73 6.77 3.24 -9.86
CA ASN A 73 7.31 2.92 -8.52
C ASN A 73 6.96 1.51 -7.97
N TYR A 74 6.99 0.48 -8.82
CA TYR A 74 6.76 -0.91 -8.39
C TYR A 74 7.66 -1.36 -7.22
N ASN A 75 8.90 -0.88 -7.18
CA ASN A 75 9.86 -1.15 -6.10
C ASN A 75 9.34 -0.70 -4.72
N VAL A 76 8.54 0.36 -4.65
CA VAL A 76 7.93 0.84 -3.39
C VAL A 76 6.89 -0.17 -2.90
N TRP A 77 6.07 -0.72 -3.79
CA TRP A 77 5.14 -1.81 -3.48
C TRP A 77 5.88 -3.06 -2.99
N GLU A 78 6.93 -3.50 -3.69
CA GLU A 78 7.70 -4.67 -3.28
C GLU A 78 8.34 -4.47 -1.91
N ASN A 79 8.90 -3.28 -1.63
CA ASN A 79 9.46 -2.96 -0.33
C ASN A 79 8.40 -3.01 0.79
N PHE A 80 7.23 -2.41 0.57
CA PHE A 80 6.12 -2.45 1.52
C PHE A 80 5.72 -3.88 1.86
N VAL A 81 5.50 -4.72 0.84
CA VAL A 81 5.12 -6.13 1.02
C VAL A 81 6.21 -6.89 1.79
N ASN A 82 7.47 -6.75 1.38
CA ASN A 82 8.60 -7.43 2.01
C ASN A 82 8.76 -7.04 3.49
N LYS A 83 8.62 -5.75 3.83
CA LYS A 83 8.61 -5.29 5.22
C LYS A 83 7.45 -5.89 6.01
N SER A 84 6.25 -5.89 5.45
CA SER A 84 5.08 -6.46 6.14
C SER A 84 5.20 -7.97 6.40
N ILE A 85 5.82 -8.74 5.48
CA ILE A 85 6.12 -10.17 5.66
C ILE A 85 7.09 -10.39 6.83
N LYS A 86 8.10 -9.51 6.94
CA LYS A 86 9.07 -9.51 8.05
C LYS A 86 8.50 -8.96 9.35
N LYS A 87 7.23 -8.55 9.34
CA LYS A 87 6.53 -7.88 10.45
C LYS A 87 7.17 -6.56 10.86
N GLU A 88 7.80 -5.89 9.91
CA GLU A 88 8.39 -4.56 10.08
C GLU A 88 7.35 -3.50 9.73
N ASN A 89 7.26 -2.46 10.57
CA ASN A 89 6.37 -1.34 10.30
C ASN A 89 6.68 -0.71 8.94
N SER A 90 5.64 -0.50 8.13
CA SER A 90 5.79 0.03 6.78
C SER A 90 4.56 0.83 6.36
N TYR A 91 4.76 1.67 5.35
CA TYR A 91 3.75 2.53 4.79
C TYR A 91 3.89 2.57 3.27
N ILE A 92 2.76 2.71 2.58
CA ILE A 92 2.71 2.98 1.16
C ILE A 92 1.50 3.85 0.82
N ARG A 93 1.70 4.82 -0.08
CA ARG A 93 0.62 5.52 -0.79
C ARG A 93 0.37 4.86 -2.12
N ILE A 94 -0.89 4.51 -2.38
CA ILE A 94 -1.35 3.90 -3.62
C ILE A 94 -2.23 4.91 -4.35
N VAL A 95 -1.87 5.22 -5.59
CA VAL A 95 -2.63 6.15 -6.44
C VAL A 95 -3.26 5.39 -7.59
N TYR A 96 -4.57 5.55 -7.74
CA TYR A 96 -5.35 5.06 -8.87
C TYR A 96 -5.64 6.24 -9.78
N PRO A 97 -5.11 6.27 -11.01
CA PRO A 97 -5.40 7.34 -11.93
C PRO A 97 -6.75 7.14 -12.62
N SER A 98 -7.30 8.24 -13.13
CA SER A 98 -8.48 8.26 -13.99
C SER A 98 -8.27 7.49 -15.29
N LEU A 99 -9.36 7.23 -16.02
CA LEU A 99 -9.34 6.49 -17.29
C LEU A 99 -8.35 7.06 -18.33
N ASP A 100 -8.22 8.38 -18.38
CA ASP A 100 -7.30 9.09 -19.28
C ASP A 100 -5.86 9.19 -18.73
N LYS A 101 -5.64 8.69 -17.51
CA LYS A 101 -4.36 8.63 -16.79
C LYS A 101 -3.69 9.99 -16.55
N ASN A 102 -4.43 11.09 -16.65
CA ASN A 102 -3.88 12.44 -16.47
C ASN A 102 -4.03 12.95 -15.03
N SER A 103 -4.96 12.39 -14.27
CA SER A 103 -5.28 12.81 -12.90
C SER A 103 -5.51 11.59 -12.01
N ALA A 104 -5.44 11.78 -10.69
CA ALA A 104 -5.85 10.78 -9.73
C ALA A 104 -7.38 10.67 -9.69
N GLU A 105 -7.90 9.44 -9.67
CA GLU A 105 -9.30 9.15 -9.34
C GLU A 105 -9.43 8.81 -7.84
N SER A 106 -8.41 8.17 -7.28
CA SER A 106 -8.41 7.77 -5.87
C SER A 106 -6.99 7.66 -5.31
N VAL A 107 -6.85 7.93 -4.02
CA VAL A 107 -5.61 7.77 -3.27
C VAL A 107 -5.89 6.97 -2.01
N LEU A 108 -5.08 5.95 -1.75
CA LEU A 108 -5.14 5.15 -0.53
C LEU A 108 -3.80 5.25 0.21
N ASP A 109 -3.89 5.35 1.52
CA ASP A 109 -2.73 5.20 2.40
C ASP A 109 -2.85 3.88 3.15
N LEU A 110 -1.86 3.02 2.99
CA LEU A 110 -1.83 1.70 3.61
C LEU A 110 -0.62 1.60 4.54
N TYR A 111 -0.91 1.40 5.82
CA TYR A 111 0.10 1.15 6.84
C TYR A 111 0.06 -0.31 7.26
N TYR A 112 1.23 -0.88 7.51
CA TYR A 112 1.38 -2.09 8.29
C TYR A 112 2.05 -1.71 9.61
N LEU A 113 1.31 -1.82 10.71
CA LEU A 113 1.74 -1.45 12.06
C LEU A 113 1.28 -2.51 13.05
N ASP A 114 2.16 -2.91 13.96
CA ASP A 114 1.83 -3.83 15.07
C ASP A 114 1.09 -5.10 14.63
N GLY A 115 1.49 -5.66 13.48
CA GLY A 115 0.91 -6.89 12.94
C GLY A 115 -0.38 -6.72 12.14
N HIS A 116 -0.88 -5.51 11.95
CA HIS A 116 -2.14 -5.22 11.28
C HIS A 116 -1.98 -4.22 10.13
N TYR A 117 -2.91 -4.28 9.18
CA TYR A 117 -3.00 -3.35 8.07
C TYR A 117 -4.08 -2.30 8.33
N TYR A 118 -3.70 -1.02 8.26
CA TYR A 118 -4.59 0.13 8.42
C TYR A 118 -4.71 0.82 7.06
N LEU A 119 -5.91 0.84 6.51
CA LEU A 119 -6.20 1.46 5.23
C LEU A 119 -6.98 2.76 5.44
N PHE A 120 -6.47 3.85 4.90
CA PHE A 120 -7.17 5.11 4.76
C PHE A 120 -7.50 5.35 3.29
N ASP A 121 -8.70 5.85 3.04
CA ASP A 121 -9.20 6.12 1.69
C ASP A 121 -9.51 7.60 1.58
N PHE A 122 -8.86 8.27 0.61
CA PHE A 122 -9.06 9.70 0.37
C PHE A 122 -10.54 10.03 0.12
N ASN A 123 -11.25 9.14 -0.57
CA ASN A 123 -12.64 9.32 -0.96
C ASN A 123 -13.64 8.87 0.11
N ALA A 124 -13.19 8.31 1.23
CA ALA A 124 -14.10 7.92 2.30
C ALA A 124 -14.72 9.14 2.99
N GLN A 125 -16.03 9.06 3.25
CA GLN A 125 -16.77 10.07 4.01
C GLN A 125 -16.30 10.15 5.47
N ASP A 126 -15.87 9.02 6.02
CA ASP A 126 -15.27 8.90 7.34
C ASP A 126 -13.77 8.70 7.16
N LYS A 127 -12.95 9.53 7.84
CA LYS A 127 -11.48 9.47 7.78
C LYS A 127 -10.89 8.44 8.74
N ASN A 128 -11.73 7.64 9.40
CA ASN A 128 -11.29 6.48 10.18
C ASN A 128 -10.65 5.39 9.31
N SER A 129 -9.62 4.72 9.86
CA SER A 129 -9.01 3.58 9.19
C SER A 129 -9.93 2.37 9.09
N GLU A 130 -9.85 1.66 7.97
CA GLU A 130 -10.26 0.26 7.87
C GLU A 130 -9.12 -0.65 8.37
N LEU A 131 -9.43 -1.62 9.23
CA LEU A 131 -8.45 -2.50 9.87
C LEU A 131 -8.56 -3.92 9.31
N TYR A 132 -7.41 -4.49 8.91
CA TYR A 132 -7.31 -5.84 8.38
C TYR A 132 -6.14 -6.63 8.96
N SER A 133 -6.35 -7.94 9.18
CA SER A 133 -5.32 -8.85 9.68
C SER A 133 -4.35 -9.36 8.62
N HIS A 134 -4.75 -9.35 7.34
CA HIS A 134 -4.02 -10.02 6.27
C HIS A 134 -3.99 -9.22 4.97
N LEU A 135 -2.86 -9.28 4.27
CA LEU A 135 -2.74 -8.95 2.85
C LEU A 135 -2.63 -10.27 2.08
N LEU A 136 -3.60 -10.54 1.21
CA LEU A 136 -3.72 -11.77 0.43
C LEU A 136 -3.49 -11.49 -1.04
N ILE A 137 -2.65 -12.30 -1.68
CA ILE A 137 -2.49 -12.34 -3.14
C ILE A 137 -3.18 -13.62 -3.62
N LEU A 138 -4.35 -13.47 -4.23
CA LEU A 138 -5.21 -14.57 -4.65
C LEU A 138 -5.12 -14.71 -6.18
N SER A 139 -4.79 -15.89 -6.70
CA SER A 139 -4.71 -16.14 -8.15
C SER A 139 -5.60 -17.32 -8.57
N ALA A 140 -6.12 -17.27 -9.80
CA ALA A 140 -6.93 -18.34 -10.39
C ALA A 140 -6.14 -19.65 -10.60
N ASN A 141 -4.87 -19.51 -10.98
CA ASN A 141 -3.94 -20.62 -11.15
C ASN A 141 -2.78 -20.42 -10.17
N SER A 142 -2.80 -21.14 -9.05
CA SER A 142 -1.74 -21.08 -8.04
C SER A 142 -0.37 -21.50 -8.61
N ASP A 143 -0.37 -22.34 -9.65
CA ASP A 143 0.83 -22.90 -10.28
C ASP A 143 1.55 -21.96 -11.26
N ASN A 144 0.94 -20.83 -11.67
CA ASN A 144 1.60 -19.86 -12.55
C ASN A 144 1.19 -18.41 -12.23
N PRO A 145 1.98 -17.69 -11.39
CA PRO A 145 1.67 -16.33 -10.95
C PRO A 145 1.73 -15.27 -12.07
N ASN A 146 2.29 -15.60 -13.24
CA ASN A 146 2.55 -14.64 -14.33
C ASN A 146 1.47 -14.61 -15.42
N ILE A 147 0.43 -15.46 -15.37
CA ILE A 147 -0.51 -15.63 -16.50
C ILE A 147 -2.00 -15.50 -16.11
N GLY A 148 -2.34 -15.51 -14.81
CA GLY A 148 -3.72 -15.63 -14.33
C GLY A 148 -4.40 -14.35 -13.86
N GLN A 149 -5.74 -14.41 -13.80
CA GLN A 149 -6.55 -13.46 -13.04
C GLN A 149 -6.09 -13.45 -11.57
N ARG A 150 -5.94 -12.25 -10.98
CA ARG A 150 -5.43 -12.09 -9.60
C ARG A 150 -6.21 -11.04 -8.83
N PHE A 151 -6.31 -11.21 -7.51
CA PHE A 151 -6.77 -10.18 -6.58
C PHE A 151 -5.70 -9.93 -5.52
N ILE A 152 -5.43 -8.66 -5.22
CA ILE A 152 -4.72 -8.27 -3.99
C ILE A 152 -5.75 -7.69 -3.04
N VAL A 153 -5.83 -8.28 -1.86
CA VAL A 153 -6.96 -8.12 -0.95
C VAL A 153 -6.47 -7.95 0.47
N LEU A 154 -6.95 -6.91 1.15
CA LEU A 154 -6.88 -6.82 2.60
C LEU A 154 -8.06 -7.60 3.19
N SER A 155 -7.83 -8.47 4.18
CA SER A 155 -8.87 -9.35 4.72
C SER A 155 -8.67 -9.65 6.21
N ASN A 156 -9.77 -9.78 6.94
CA ASN A 156 -9.79 -10.35 8.29
C ASN A 156 -9.95 -11.88 8.29
N ASP A 157 -10.22 -12.45 7.11
CA ASP A 157 -10.35 -13.89 6.89
C ASP A 157 -9.24 -14.38 5.94
N LYS A 158 -8.30 -15.15 6.48
CA LYS A 158 -7.21 -15.77 5.73
C LYS A 158 -7.65 -16.90 4.80
N SER A 159 -8.89 -17.41 4.95
CA SER A 159 -9.42 -18.51 4.12
C SER A 159 -10.05 -18.02 2.82
N LEU A 160 -10.09 -16.70 2.60
CA LEU A 160 -10.60 -16.11 1.36
C LEU A 160 -9.80 -16.64 0.16
N THR A 161 -10.51 -17.19 -0.83
CA THR A 161 -9.91 -17.71 -2.06
C THR A 161 -10.28 -16.86 -3.27
N PHE A 162 -9.50 -17.00 -4.35
CA PHE A 162 -9.79 -16.37 -5.63
C PHE A 162 -11.21 -16.68 -6.12
N GLU A 163 -11.61 -17.96 -6.13
CA GLU A 163 -12.94 -18.38 -6.61
C GLU A 163 -14.08 -17.83 -5.75
N THR A 164 -13.92 -17.79 -4.43
CA THR A 164 -14.92 -17.19 -3.54
C THR A 164 -15.13 -15.70 -3.86
N LEU A 165 -14.04 -14.96 -4.09
CA LEU A 165 -14.12 -13.54 -4.38
C LEU A 165 -14.66 -13.27 -5.79
N LYS A 166 -14.19 -14.02 -6.78
CA LYS A 166 -14.67 -14.00 -8.17
C LYS A 166 -16.18 -14.21 -8.22
N ASN A 167 -16.67 -15.27 -7.60
CA ASN A 167 -18.11 -15.60 -7.58
C ASN A 167 -18.94 -14.49 -6.93
N LYS A 168 -18.47 -13.87 -5.84
CA LYS A 168 -19.15 -12.73 -5.21
C LYS A 168 -19.24 -11.51 -6.14
N ILE A 169 -18.17 -11.20 -6.87
CA ILE A 169 -18.17 -10.08 -7.82
C ILE A 169 -19.16 -10.36 -8.96
N TYR A 170 -19.11 -11.55 -9.55
CA TYR A 170 -20.03 -11.90 -10.64
C TYR A 170 -21.49 -12.07 -10.18
N SER A 171 -21.75 -12.60 -8.98
CA SER A 171 -23.11 -12.67 -8.43
C SER A 171 -23.67 -11.28 -8.15
N SER A 172 -22.87 -10.38 -7.60
CA SER A 172 -23.29 -8.98 -7.35
C SER A 172 -23.57 -8.20 -8.64
N LYS A 173 -22.87 -8.52 -9.74
CA LYS A 173 -23.20 -7.98 -11.08
C LYS A 173 -24.50 -8.55 -11.64
N ALA A 174 -24.88 -9.79 -11.28
CA ALA A 174 -26.16 -10.37 -11.67
C ALA A 174 -27.34 -9.84 -10.83
N GLU A 175 -27.10 -9.42 -9.59
CA GLU A 175 -28.10 -8.80 -8.69
C GLU A 175 -28.29 -7.29 -8.94
N PHE A 176 -27.46 -6.64 -9.76
CA PHE A 176 -27.54 -5.20 -10.04
C PHE A 176 -28.74 -4.79 -10.91
N SER A 177 -29.68 -5.69 -11.22
CA SER A 177 -30.93 -5.35 -11.91
C SER A 177 -32.13 -5.10 -10.99
N ASP A 178 -32.07 -5.39 -9.69
CA ASP A 178 -33.17 -5.11 -8.78
C ASP A 178 -32.66 -4.88 -7.36
N SER A 179 -33.08 -3.78 -6.75
CA SER A 179 -32.87 -3.35 -5.35
C SER A 179 -31.55 -2.62 -5.02
N VAL A 180 -31.69 -1.29 -5.00
CA VAL A 180 -30.88 -0.38 -4.18
C VAL A 180 -31.27 -0.60 -2.72
N GLU A 181 -30.54 -1.45 -2.02
CA GLU A 181 -30.37 -1.36 -0.56
C GLU A 181 -29.27 -2.33 -0.14
N SER A 182 -28.14 -1.83 0.35
CA SER A 182 -27.42 -2.61 1.35
C SER A 182 -26.78 -1.71 2.39
N ALA A 183 -27.27 -1.93 3.60
CA ALA A 183 -26.77 -1.43 4.86
C ALA A 183 -25.24 -1.55 4.97
N LYS A 184 -24.67 -0.61 5.72
CA LYS A 184 -23.30 -0.53 6.27
C LYS A 184 -22.88 -1.83 7.01
N ALA A 185 -22.74 -2.95 6.31
CA ALA A 185 -21.92 -4.06 6.76
C ALA A 185 -20.48 -3.72 6.35
N LYS A 186 -19.62 -3.39 7.32
CA LYS A 186 -18.18 -3.21 7.07
C LYS A 186 -17.69 -4.51 6.44
N LYS A 187 -17.32 -4.48 5.17
CA LYS A 187 -16.88 -5.69 4.46
C LYS A 187 -15.64 -6.23 5.18
N ASN A 188 -15.63 -7.54 5.46
CA ASN A 188 -14.48 -8.21 6.09
C ASN A 188 -13.22 -8.24 5.20
N TYR A 189 -13.31 -7.69 3.98
CA TYR A 189 -12.21 -7.58 3.04
C TYR A 189 -12.34 -6.31 2.19
N ARG A 190 -11.22 -5.83 1.66
CA ARG A 190 -11.10 -4.77 0.66
C ARG A 190 -10.21 -5.24 -0.47
N ILE A 191 -10.71 -5.21 -1.70
CA ILE A 191 -9.88 -5.43 -2.88
C ILE A 191 -9.13 -4.12 -3.16
N ILE A 192 -7.81 -4.17 -3.19
CA ILE A 192 -6.97 -3.02 -3.53
C ILE A 192 -6.39 -3.14 -4.94
N MET A 193 -6.24 -4.35 -5.50
CA MET A 193 -5.86 -4.54 -6.90
C MET A 193 -6.58 -5.75 -7.48
N TRP A 194 -6.97 -5.72 -8.76
CA TRP A 194 -7.55 -6.89 -9.43
C TRP A 194 -7.24 -6.95 -10.92
N ASP A 195 -6.91 -8.17 -11.39
CA ASP A 195 -6.85 -8.55 -12.79
C ASP A 195 -7.97 -9.52 -13.09
N LEU A 196 -8.98 -9.06 -13.82
CA LEU A 196 -9.96 -9.91 -14.44
C LEU A 196 -9.80 -9.73 -15.95
N LYS A 197 -8.94 -10.53 -16.58
CA LYS A 197 -9.03 -10.72 -18.04
C LYS A 197 -10.48 -11.05 -18.38
N GLN A 198 -11.17 -10.12 -19.04
CA GLN A 198 -12.45 -10.40 -19.66
C GLN A 198 -12.14 -11.16 -20.95
N ASN A 199 -12.64 -12.39 -21.04
CA ASN A 199 -12.71 -13.10 -22.30
C ASN A 199 -13.89 -12.56 -23.12
#